data_AF-A0A151SBC4-F1
#
_entry.id   AF-A0A151SBC4-F1
#
_cell.length_a   1.000
_cell.length_b   1.000
_cell.length_c   1.000
_cell.angle_alpha   90.00
_cell.angle_beta   90.00
_cell.angle_gamma   90.00
#
_symmetry.space_group_name_H-M   'P 1'
#
loop_
_entity.id
_entity.type
_entity.pdbx_description
1 polymer ?
#
loop_
_entity_poly.entity_id
_entity_poly.type
_entity_poly.pdbx_seq_one_letter_code
_entity_poly.pdbx_strand_id
1 'polypeptide(L)'
;MSQSPSLGPWILDSGASDHMTGNQSFFSKLSFFDSLPPVTLADGSQIKVHGIGQIHPLPHLSLHSVLFVPGCPFNLISISKLTSLATLFSSFTPHLDFVFI
;
A
#
# COMPACT_ATOMS: atom_id res chain seq x y z
N MET A 1 12.85 25.17 4.55
CA MET A 1 12.97 23.78 4.07
C MET A 1 12.18 22.90 5.04
N SER A 2 10.89 22.67 4.81
CA SER A 2 10.13 21.75 5.65
C SER A 2 10.57 20.33 5.29
N GLN A 3 11.31 19.68 6.18
CA GLN A 3 11.51 18.24 6.05
C GLN A 3 10.12 17.59 6.09
N SER A 4 9.73 16.92 5.00
CA SER A 4 8.61 15.98 5.06
C SER A 4 8.95 14.94 6.12
N PRO A 5 8.04 14.59 7.05
CA PRO A 5 8.31 13.54 8.02
C PRO A 5 8.78 12.29 7.26
N SER A 6 9.95 11.75 7.64
CA SER A 6 10.45 10.52 7.04
C SER A 6 9.47 9.42 7.39
N LEU A 7 8.64 9.03 6.41
CA LEU A 7 7.82 7.84 6.52
C LEU A 7 8.80 6.68 6.68
N GLY A 8 8.57 5.82 7.67
CA GLY A 8 9.41 4.64 7.93
C GLY A 8 9.54 3.75 6.69
N PRO A 9 10.42 2.74 6.72
CA PRO A 9 10.70 1.92 5.54
C PRO A 9 9.41 1.28 4.98
N TRP A 10 9.28 1.31 3.66
CA TRP A 10 8.23 0.64 2.90
C TRP A 10 8.81 -0.58 2.20
N ILE A 11 8.11 -1.71 2.31
CA ILE A 11 8.48 -2.97 1.68
C ILE A 11 7.64 -3.12 0.42
N LEU A 12 8.31 -3.29 -0.72
CA LEU A 12 7.66 -3.71 -1.96
C LEU A 12 7.44 -5.22 -1.89
N ASP A 13 6.18 -5.64 -2.00
CA ASP A 13 5.79 -7.03 -1.81
C ASP A 13 4.89 -7.49 -2.96
N SER A 14 5.31 -8.53 -3.68
CA SER A 14 4.55 -9.18 -4.74
C SER A 14 3.49 -10.13 -4.19
N GLY A 15 3.66 -10.64 -2.96
CA GLY A 15 2.69 -11.46 -2.25
C GLY A 15 1.57 -10.64 -1.59
N ALA A 16 1.80 -9.34 -1.37
CA ALA A 16 0.77 -8.44 -0.85
C ALA A 16 -0.30 -8.15 -1.91
N SER A 17 -1.56 -8.42 -1.56
CA SER A 17 -2.71 -8.05 -2.40
C SER A 17 -3.07 -6.56 -2.28
N ASP A 18 -2.72 -5.92 -1.16
CA ASP A 18 -3.10 -4.57 -0.82
C ASP A 18 -1.93 -3.75 -0.28
N HIS A 19 -1.97 -2.43 -0.47
CA HIS A 19 -1.11 -1.54 0.31
C HIS A 19 -1.63 -1.48 1.74
N MET A 20 -0.75 -1.59 2.75
CA MET A 20 -1.17 -1.51 4.16
C MET A 20 -0.12 -0.89 5.06
N THR A 21 -0.57 -0.30 6.17
CA THR A 21 0.30 0.15 7.26
C THR A 21 -0.47 0.19 8.58
N GLY A 22 0.25 -0.03 9.69
CA GLY A 22 -0.27 0.26 11.04
C GLY A 22 -0.02 1.68 11.53
N ASN A 23 0.64 2.53 10.75
CA ASN A 23 0.98 3.88 11.17
C ASN A 23 -0.02 4.91 10.64
N GLN A 24 -0.92 5.36 11.51
CA GLN A 24 -1.94 6.36 11.18
C GLN A 24 -1.35 7.70 10.72
N SER A 25 -0.16 8.08 11.21
CA SER A 25 0.47 9.37 10.87
C SER A 25 0.90 9.49 9.42
N PHE A 26 0.94 8.37 8.68
CA PHE A 26 1.33 8.35 7.28
C PHE A 26 0.21 8.80 6.35
N PHE A 27 -1.04 8.76 6.83
CA PHE A 27 -2.21 9.10 6.04
C PHE A 27 -2.39 10.61 5.90
N SER A 28 -2.33 11.08 4.65
CA SER A 28 -2.77 12.42 4.27
C SER A 28 -4.30 12.56 4.28
N LYS A 29 -5.00 11.45 4.04
CA LYS A 29 -6.45 11.30 4.16
C LYS A 29 -6.73 9.90 4.67
N LEU A 30 -7.61 9.75 5.65
CA LEU A 30 -8.02 8.48 6.21
C LEU A 30 -9.51 8.53 6.55
N SER A 31 -10.25 7.54 6.05
CA SER A 31 -11.65 7.31 6.41
C SER A 31 -11.75 6.03 7.22
N PHE A 32 -12.47 6.09 8.33
CA PHE A 32 -12.77 4.93 9.17
C PHE A 32 -14.09 4.30 8.74
N PHE A 33 -14.18 2.99 8.94
CA PHE A 33 -15.36 2.20 8.58
C PHE A 33 -15.63 1.17 9.67
N ASP A 34 -16.91 0.98 10.04
CA ASP A 34 -17.29 0.05 11.09
C ASP A 34 -17.10 -1.42 10.67
N SER A 35 -17.29 -1.70 9.38
CA SER A 35 -17.23 -3.04 8.79
C SER A 35 -16.46 -3.03 7.48
N LEU A 36 -15.19 -3.44 7.53
CA LEU A 36 -14.39 -3.80 6.37
C LEU A 36 -14.04 -5.29 6.43
N PRO A 37 -13.87 -5.95 5.27
CA PRO A 37 -13.30 -7.29 5.25
C PRO A 37 -11.95 -7.33 5.96
N PRO A 38 -11.66 -8.37 6.76
CA PRO A 38 -10.35 -8.54 7.35
C PRO A 38 -9.31 -8.85 6.27
N VAL A 39 -8.04 -8.64 6.61
CA VAL A 39 -6.90 -9.06 5.79
C VAL A 39 -6.34 -10.35 6.37
N THR A 40 -6.03 -11.31 5.51
CA THR A 40 -5.31 -12.54 5.88
C THR A 40 -3.81 -12.30 5.77
N LEU A 41 -3.08 -12.58 6.84
CA LEU A 41 -1.63 -12.51 6.91
C LEU A 41 -0.99 -13.79 6.36
N ALA A 42 0.32 -13.76 6.12
CA ALA A 42 1.07 -14.91 5.60
C ALA A 42 1.04 -16.15 6.52
N ASP A 43 0.82 -15.95 7.82
CA ASP A 43 0.64 -17.03 8.81
C ASP A 43 -0.80 -17.60 8.83
N GLY A 44 -1.69 -17.11 7.97
CA GLY A 44 -3.10 -17.49 7.89
C GLY A 44 -4.00 -16.80 8.93
N SER A 45 -3.44 -16.00 9.84
CA SER A 45 -4.24 -15.21 10.78
C SER A 45 -4.99 -14.09 10.06
N GLN A 46 -6.11 -13.66 10.62
CA GLN A 46 -6.91 -12.56 10.08
C GLN A 46 -6.82 -11.34 10.99
N ILE A 47 -6.60 -10.17 10.40
CA ILE A 47 -6.49 -8.90 11.11
C ILE A 47 -7.55 -7.90 10.63
N LYS A 48 -8.11 -7.13 11.57
CA LYS A 48 -9.16 -6.15 11.29
C LYS A 48 -8.59 -4.89 10.63
N VAL A 49 -9.14 -4.53 9.48
CA VAL A 49 -8.91 -3.22 8.85
C VAL A 49 -9.82 -2.18 9.49
N HIS A 50 -9.27 -1.04 9.86
CA HIS A 50 -10.01 0.04 10.54
C HIS A 50 -10.35 1.21 9.61
N GLY A 51 -9.57 1.37 8.54
CA GLY A 51 -9.79 2.46 7.61
C GLY A 51 -9.08 2.26 6.28
N ILE A 52 -9.44 3.12 5.34
CA ILE A 52 -8.84 3.18 4.01
C ILE A 52 -8.46 4.63 3.73
N GLY A 53 -7.29 4.85 3.14
CA GLY A 53 -6.81 6.20 2.92
C GLY A 53 -5.74 6.36 1.84
N GLN A 54 -5.15 7.55 1.85
CA GLN A 54 -4.14 7.99 0.88
C GLN A 54 -2.84 8.35 1.61
N ILE A 55 -1.71 7.84 1.11
CA ILE A 55 -0.37 8.04 1.66
C ILE A 55 0.59 8.47 0.56
N HIS A 56 1.56 9.31 0.91
CA HIS A 56 2.63 9.76 0.01
C HIS A 56 4.00 9.25 0.51
N PRO A 57 4.33 7.95 0.35
CA PRO A 57 5.60 7.38 0.83
C PRO A 57 6.84 8.10 0.29
N LEU A 58 6.74 8.68 -0.91
CA LEU A 58 7.77 9.48 -1.57
C LEU A 58 7.12 10.71 -2.22
N PRO A 59 7.86 11.81 -2.47
CA PRO A 59 7.29 13.03 -3.07
C PRO A 59 6.53 12.83 -4.37
N HIS A 60 6.92 11.83 -5.18
CA HIS A 60 6.32 11.54 -6.49
C HIS A 60 5.48 10.26 -6.50
N LEU A 61 5.22 9.65 -5.35
CA LEU A 61 4.44 8.43 -5.24
C LEU A 61 3.25 8.65 -4.31
N SER A 62 2.05 8.65 -4.87
CA SER A 62 0.79 8.66 -4.11
C SER A 62 0.16 7.28 -4.16
N LEU A 63 0.01 6.65 -2.99
CA LEU A 63 -0.72 5.41 -2.84
C LEU A 63 -2.15 5.72 -2.43
N HIS A 64 -3.10 5.17 -3.18
CA HIS A 64 -4.52 5.23 -2.90
C HIS A 64 -5.00 3.89 -2.36
N SER A 65 -6.15 3.89 -1.69
CA SER A 65 -6.76 2.68 -1.13
C SER A 65 -5.81 1.90 -0.21
N VAL A 66 -5.01 2.61 0.59
CA VAL A 66 -4.11 2.00 1.57
C VAL A 66 -4.92 1.59 2.80
N LEU A 67 -4.78 0.34 3.23
CA LEU A 67 -5.46 -0.21 4.39
C LEU A 67 -4.76 0.23 5.67
N PHE A 68 -5.54 0.79 6.60
CA PHE A 68 -5.09 1.07 7.96
C PHE A 68 -5.37 -0.12 8.86
N VAL A 69 -4.28 -0.71 9.38
CA VAL A 69 -4.31 -1.93 10.20
C VAL A 69 -3.55 -1.67 11.49
N PRO A 70 -4.20 -1.13 12.55
CA PRO A 70 -3.55 -0.82 13.82
C PRO A 70 -2.74 -2.00 14.36
N GLY A 71 -1.52 -1.71 14.83
CA GLY A 71 -0.62 -2.73 15.37
C GLY A 71 0.13 -3.57 14.32
N CYS A 72 -0.14 -3.39 13.02
CA CYS A 72 0.69 -3.98 11.97
C CYS A 72 2.10 -3.34 11.99
N PRO A 73 3.18 -4.12 12.15
CA PRO A 73 4.53 -3.58 12.27
C PRO A 73 5.15 -3.20 10.90
N PHE A 74 4.49 -3.52 9.80
CA PHE A 74 5.02 -3.35 8.45
C PHE A 74 4.24 -2.30 7.65
N ASN A 75 4.95 -1.65 6.72
CA ASN A 75 4.37 -0.80 5.69
C ASN A 75 4.58 -1.50 4.36
N LEU A 76 3.51 -2.01 3.75
CA LEU A 76 3.59 -2.81 2.54
C LEU A 76 3.04 -2.02 1.35
N ILE A 77 3.78 -2.09 0.25
CA ILE A 77 3.33 -1.66 -1.07
C ILE A 77 3.13 -2.93 -1.91
N SER A 78 1.87 -3.26 -2.19
CA SER A 78 1.54 -4.26 -3.20
C SER A 78 2.08 -3.86 -4.58
N ILE A 79 2.96 -4.67 -5.15
CA ILE A 79 3.53 -4.44 -6.49
C ILE A 79 2.43 -4.55 -7.55
N SER A 80 1.51 -5.50 -7.41
CA SER A 80 0.43 -5.71 -8.38
C SER A 80 -0.53 -4.52 -8.41
N LYS A 81 -0.87 -3.91 -7.27
CA LYS A 81 -1.68 -2.68 -7.23
C LYS A 81 -0.94 -1.46 -7.76
N LEU A 82 0.35 -1.33 -7.41
CA LEU A 82 1.17 -0.23 -7.90
C LEU A 82 1.30 -0.25 -9.43
N THR A 83 1.55 -1.44 -10.00
CA THR A 83 1.76 -1.65 -11.44
C THR A 83 0.45 -1.73 -12.22
N SER A 84 -0.66 -2.18 -11.64
CA SER A 84 -1.98 -2.09 -12.27
C SER A 84 -2.41 -0.64 -12.49
N LEU A 85 -2.03 0.26 -11.57
CA LEU A 85 -2.24 1.70 -11.78
C LEU A 85 -1.31 2.23 -12.89
N ALA A 86 -0.04 1.83 -12.87
CA ALA A 86 0.93 2.25 -13.88
C ALA A 86 0.58 1.77 -15.30
N THR A 87 0.10 0.53 -15.45
CA THR A 87 -0.33 -0.03 -16.75
C THR A 87 -1.60 0.62 -17.30
N LEU A 88 -2.47 1.18 -16.45
CA LEU A 88 -3.58 2.03 -16.90
C LEU A 88 -3.07 3.38 -17.47
N PHE A 89 -1.98 3.93 -16.92
CA PHE A 89 -1.34 5.15 -17.42
C PHE A 89 -0.46 4.92 -18.65
N SER A 90 0.11 3.73 -18.80
CA SER A 90 0.88 3.32 -19.97
C SER A 90 0.08 2.35 -20.83
N SER A 91 -0.81 2.86 -21.68
CA SER A 91 -1.31 2.05 -22.80
C SER A 91 -0.11 1.50 -23.58
N PHE A 92 0.02 0.17 -23.54
CA PHE A 92 1.16 -0.63 -23.97
C PHE A 92 1.75 -0.25 -25.34
N THR A 93 3.07 -0.04 -25.39
CA THR A 93 3.90 -0.58 -26.48
C THR A 93 4.42 -1.94 -26.02
N PRO A 94 4.01 -3.07 -26.61
CA PRO A 94 4.53 -4.37 -26.21
C PRO A 94 5.87 -4.59 -26.90
N HIS A 95 6.96 -4.58 -26.15
CA HIS A 95 8.05 -5.53 -26.37
C HIS A 95 8.96 -5.58 -25.14
N LEU A 96 9.41 -6.79 -24.83
CA LEU A 96 10.50 -7.17 -23.93
C LEU A 96 10.07 -7.70 -22.54
N ASP A 97 10.05 -9.04 -22.54
CA ASP A 97 10.18 -9.99 -21.46
C ASP A 97 10.90 -9.46 -20.22
N PHE A 98 10.35 -9.70 -19.03
CA PHE A 98 11.15 -9.89 -17.84
C PHE A 98 10.59 -11.00 -16.94
N VAL A 99 11.54 -11.85 -16.55
CA VAL A 99 11.48 -13.02 -15.69
C VAL A 99 11.08 -12.63 -14.26
N PHE A 100 10.17 -13.40 -13.66
CA PHE A 100 9.85 -13.32 -12.24
C PHE A 100 10.97 -14.01 -11.43
N ILE A 101 11.54 -13.30 -10.46
CA ILE A 101 12.07 -13.91 -9.23
C ILE A 101 10.96 -13.91 -8.18
#